data_AF-A0A1Y2BDZ3-F1
#
_entry.id   AF-A0A1Y2BDZ3-F1
#
_cell.length_a   1.000
_cell.length_b   1.000
_cell.length_c   1.000
_cell.angle_alpha   90.00
_cell.angle_beta   90.00
_cell.angle_gamma   90.00
#
_symmetry.space_group_name_H-M   'P 1'
#
loop_
_entity.id
_entity.type
_entity.pdbx_description
1 polymer ?
#
loop_
_entity_poly.entity_id
_entity_poly.type
_entity_poly.pdbx_seq_one_letter_code
_entity_poly.pdbx_strand_id
1 'polypeptide(L)'
;MTASVIVPSIPRAHDKMEDSSTPATTPRGGGTSDECVPSSPSSDLSSLASSVILSPLSIGQPRSPLLSTPPEIIHRVLCDSGVDDLTALARAAKTCRELRSFIYDNPDQALWRDIHLQMFDDPKIAGAFPVSSTPVGSGQKKIRDGCGLGTVDGDGDGDGDGIWRDGGNDRHGGGQGRFEKKEIDYKRQVQDREFVQRIFRDWPEERFEELGDHLETIVATLMSLYLDLPASPMTDTSPPPPPTTTTTNSTTSTSTSTTSSYSPASSSSSRSARSLARSNTRNGPILESIIRSEAFKHIYYNLSTKETKPLLRPLRGQPGNPNRRAHREVVHPDLSRLHLLLPPDFCHEDVSHRQHRGYLREVVYNQSNFQPRNDWGPFTPDGKVDWTLLDAIGSVMMANAKDVLAMGEESWRQAVLPLSYGLEPVRGWGFNDLRRPADLPADQVWDWAGVAGPWCGSYAFLDYSDWIALNEPRLVQFRRSMNQLDLARYAEAVGDLMRLVLIVDHDPQPEPESESTSSHHTEDHLPRVTTTLPTSSLLPPIFFRGSSVQQHGGVTYPSQSPASFVRGVVRLTADDPPQVRWTLVIRYGGQDRWRLEGVQVGGRGSKRGFFGIWTDALKEEHSPNGPVWYWKP
;
A
#
# COMPACT_ATOMS: atom_id res chain seq x y z
N MET A 1 33.16 -17.22 -9.84
CA MET A 1 31.77 -16.81 -9.50
C MET A 1 30.84 -17.88 -10.04
N THR A 2 30.34 -18.73 -9.15
CA THR A 2 29.33 -19.76 -9.48
C THR A 2 28.34 -19.78 -8.34
N ALA A 3 27.44 -18.78 -8.33
CA ALA A 3 26.19 -18.92 -7.60
C ALA A 3 25.32 -19.95 -8.33
N SER A 4 24.54 -20.73 -7.59
CA SER A 4 23.58 -21.66 -8.18
C SER A 4 22.39 -20.87 -8.71
N VAL A 5 22.47 -20.43 -9.97
CA VAL A 5 21.40 -19.65 -10.61
C VAL A 5 20.28 -20.59 -11.06
N ILE A 6 19.07 -20.39 -10.53
CA ILE A 6 17.86 -21.02 -11.05
C ILE A 6 17.40 -20.17 -12.25
N VAL A 7 17.68 -20.64 -13.48
CA VAL A 7 17.29 -19.97 -14.72
C VAL A 7 16.00 -20.60 -15.28
N PRO A 8 14.89 -19.85 -15.42
CA PRO A 8 13.69 -20.33 -16.09
C PRO A 8 14.00 -20.72 -17.56
N SER A 9 13.73 -21.97 -17.93
CA SER A 9 13.92 -22.47 -19.30
C SER A 9 12.58 -22.60 -20.02
N ILE A 10 12.36 -21.81 -21.08
CA ILE A 10 11.11 -21.81 -21.87
C ILE A 10 11.23 -22.79 -23.06
N PRO A 11 10.26 -23.71 -23.28
CA PRO A 11 10.21 -24.54 -24.48
C PRO A 11 9.82 -23.74 -25.73
N ARG A 12 10.52 -23.94 -26.85
CA ARG A 12 10.10 -23.39 -28.16
C ARG A 12 9.06 -24.29 -28.81
N ALA A 13 7.88 -23.76 -29.10
CA ALA A 13 6.92 -24.39 -30.01
C ALA A 13 7.19 -23.99 -31.48
N HIS A 14 6.86 -24.88 -32.42
CA HIS A 14 7.02 -24.68 -33.86
C HIS A 14 5.70 -24.20 -34.49
N ASP A 15 5.73 -23.08 -35.23
CA ASP A 15 4.62 -22.66 -36.08
C ASP A 15 4.49 -23.53 -37.34
N LYS A 16 3.23 -23.78 -37.75
CA LYS A 16 2.86 -24.18 -39.11
C LYS A 16 1.89 -23.15 -39.68
N MET A 17 2.30 -22.52 -40.77
CA MET A 17 1.40 -21.76 -41.65
C MET A 17 0.55 -22.71 -42.50
N GLU A 18 -0.74 -22.41 -42.61
CA GLU A 18 -1.55 -22.74 -43.79
C GLU A 18 -2.33 -21.49 -44.23
N ASP A 19 -2.59 -21.42 -45.53
CA ASP A 19 -2.88 -20.22 -46.30
C ASP A 19 -4.21 -20.43 -47.07
N SER A 20 -5.13 -19.45 -47.10
CA SER A 20 -6.16 -19.37 -48.16
C SER A 20 -6.97 -18.06 -48.22
N SER A 21 -6.71 -17.27 -49.27
CA SER A 21 -7.67 -16.62 -50.19
C SER A 21 -8.82 -15.70 -49.72
N THR A 22 -8.69 -14.43 -50.12
CA THR A 22 -9.76 -13.47 -50.54
C THR A 22 -10.24 -13.77 -52.00
N PRO A 23 -11.22 -13.08 -52.69
CA PRO A 23 -11.55 -11.63 -52.65
C PRO A 23 -12.99 -11.10 -53.04
N ALA A 24 -13.11 -9.75 -53.08
CA ALA A 24 -13.92 -8.90 -54.01
C ALA A 24 -15.47 -8.73 -53.79
N THR A 25 -16.02 -7.52 -53.49
CA THR A 25 -16.48 -6.40 -54.40
C THR A 25 -18.02 -6.47 -54.70
N THR A 26 -18.90 -5.43 -54.79
CA THR A 26 -18.89 -4.01 -55.27
C THR A 26 -20.00 -3.14 -54.54
N PRO A 27 -20.09 -1.79 -54.69
CA PRO A 27 -20.99 -0.89 -53.91
C PRO A 27 -22.17 -0.23 -54.69
N ARG A 28 -23.07 0.47 -53.96
CA ARG A 28 -23.99 1.61 -54.34
C ARG A 28 -24.93 1.92 -53.15
N GLY A 29 -25.40 3.15 -52.83
CA GLY A 29 -25.08 4.52 -53.26
C GLY A 29 -26.23 5.54 -53.01
N GLY A 30 -25.91 6.79 -52.64
CA GLY A 30 -26.73 8.01 -52.88
C GLY A 30 -27.78 8.51 -51.86
N GLY A 31 -27.85 9.85 -51.67
CA GLY A 31 -29.00 10.60 -51.09
C GLY A 31 -28.72 11.39 -49.78
N THR A 32 -28.24 12.64 -49.83
CA THR A 32 -29.03 13.91 -49.68
C THR A 32 -29.77 14.04 -48.33
N SER A 33 -29.23 14.70 -47.31
CA SER A 33 -29.15 16.18 -47.07
C SER A 33 -30.41 16.79 -46.42
N ASP A 34 -30.28 17.29 -45.18
CA ASP A 34 -30.40 18.73 -44.87
C ASP A 34 -30.20 19.01 -43.37
N GLU A 35 -29.48 20.10 -43.05
CA GLU A 35 -29.29 20.65 -41.71
C GLU A 35 -30.27 21.79 -41.43
N CYS A 36 -30.71 21.95 -40.17
CA CYS A 36 -30.55 23.23 -39.46
C CYS A 36 -30.88 23.12 -37.96
N VAL A 37 -30.23 23.97 -37.17
CA VAL A 37 -30.30 23.99 -35.68
C VAL A 37 -30.92 25.34 -35.22
N PRO A 38 -30.90 25.78 -33.93
CA PRO A 38 -32.13 26.16 -33.23
C PRO A 38 -32.25 27.68 -32.94
N SER A 39 -33.32 28.10 -32.26
CA SER A 39 -33.38 29.42 -31.63
C SER A 39 -34.23 29.48 -30.35
N SER A 40 -33.84 30.41 -29.47
CA SER A 40 -34.40 30.79 -28.15
C SER A 40 -33.63 32.06 -27.70
N PRO A 41 -33.98 32.76 -26.60
CA PRO A 41 -35.29 33.26 -26.17
C PRO A 41 -35.26 34.76 -25.73
N SER A 42 -36.42 35.40 -25.52
CA SER A 42 -36.62 36.66 -24.75
C SER A 42 -38.12 37.01 -24.66
N SER A 43 -38.67 37.83 -23.75
CA SER A 43 -38.29 38.28 -22.39
C SER A 43 -39.55 38.92 -21.72
N ASP A 44 -39.56 39.10 -20.40
CA ASP A 44 -40.73 39.53 -19.58
C ASP A 44 -41.27 40.95 -19.83
N LEU A 45 -42.57 41.19 -19.50
CA LEU A 45 -42.95 42.03 -18.32
C LEU A 45 -44.48 42.14 -18.06
N SER A 46 -44.79 42.28 -16.77
CA SER A 46 -46.08 42.25 -16.04
C SER A 46 -47.17 43.30 -16.35
N SER A 47 -48.44 42.98 -16.06
CA SER A 47 -49.34 43.86 -15.25
C SER A 47 -50.68 43.21 -14.79
N LEU A 48 -50.84 43.06 -13.46
CA LEU A 48 -52.06 43.16 -12.64
C LEU A 48 -53.46 42.70 -13.14
N ALA A 49 -53.97 41.63 -12.52
CA ALA A 49 -55.39 41.53 -12.13
C ALA A 49 -55.54 40.67 -10.86
N SER A 50 -55.86 41.29 -9.73
CA SER A 50 -56.07 40.58 -8.45
C SER A 50 -57.42 39.87 -8.43
N SER A 51 -57.45 38.59 -8.06
CA SER A 51 -58.68 37.87 -7.70
C SER A 51 -58.45 37.01 -6.47
N VAL A 52 -59.21 37.30 -5.41
CA VAL A 52 -59.18 36.58 -4.13
C VAL A 52 -59.81 35.20 -4.34
N ILE A 53 -58.99 34.15 -4.33
CA ILE A 53 -59.48 32.77 -4.25
C ILE A 53 -59.46 32.37 -2.78
N LEU A 54 -60.65 32.14 -2.22
CA LEU A 54 -60.86 31.57 -0.90
C LEU A 54 -60.16 30.21 -0.82
N SER A 55 -59.22 30.06 0.12
CA SER A 55 -58.59 28.77 0.40
C SER A 55 -59.66 27.76 0.84
N PRO A 56 -59.80 26.60 0.16
CA PRO A 56 -60.62 25.52 0.71
C PRO A 56 -59.96 25.03 2.00
N LEU A 57 -60.79 24.86 3.04
CA LEU A 57 -60.39 24.36 4.35
C LEU A 57 -59.54 23.10 4.20
N SER A 58 -58.38 23.08 4.85
CA SER A 58 -57.50 21.91 4.90
C SER A 58 -58.14 20.81 5.74
N ILE A 59 -59.04 20.04 5.14
CA ILE A 59 -59.41 18.71 5.62
C ILE A 59 -58.14 17.87 5.51
N GLY A 60 -57.45 17.70 6.64
CA GLY A 60 -56.14 17.06 6.68
C GLY A 60 -56.20 15.71 5.98
N GLN A 61 -55.38 15.56 4.94
CA GLN A 61 -55.21 14.26 4.28
C GLN A 61 -54.85 13.23 5.35
N PRO A 62 -55.50 12.05 5.39
CA PRO A 62 -55.12 11.02 6.33
C PRO A 62 -53.66 10.66 6.07
N ARG A 63 -52.79 10.92 7.07
CA ARG A 63 -51.38 10.53 6.99
C ARG A 63 -51.31 9.04 6.67
N SER A 64 -50.39 8.66 5.78
CA SER A 64 -50.26 7.25 5.41
C SER A 64 -49.99 6.42 6.67
N PRO A 65 -50.52 5.19 6.78
CA PRO A 65 -50.29 4.36 7.97
C PRO A 65 -48.79 4.21 8.28
N LEU A 66 -47.95 4.10 7.25
CA LEU A 66 -46.48 4.09 7.38
C LEU A 66 -45.93 5.37 8.03
N LEU A 67 -46.33 6.56 7.56
CA LEU A 67 -45.93 7.86 8.12
C LEU A 67 -46.55 8.16 9.49
N SER A 68 -47.51 7.33 9.95
CA SER A 68 -48.04 7.36 11.31
C SER A 68 -47.33 6.40 12.28
N THR A 69 -46.42 5.54 11.79
CA THR A 69 -45.61 4.69 12.67
C THR A 69 -44.51 5.49 13.38
N PRO A 70 -43.97 4.99 14.52
CA PRO A 70 -42.85 5.63 15.20
C PRO A 70 -41.64 5.80 14.26
N PRO A 71 -40.89 6.94 14.33
CA PRO A 71 -39.74 7.19 13.47
C PRO A 71 -38.68 6.08 13.46
N GLU A 72 -38.57 5.33 14.55
CA GLU A 72 -37.66 4.18 14.70
C GLU A 72 -38.04 3.01 13.80
N ILE A 73 -39.34 2.80 13.57
CA ILE A 73 -39.86 1.79 12.64
C ILE A 73 -39.60 2.22 11.20
N ILE A 74 -39.86 3.49 10.87
CA ILE A 74 -39.54 4.07 9.56
C ILE A 74 -38.03 3.96 9.30
N HIS A 75 -37.20 4.30 10.31
CA HIS A 75 -35.75 4.16 10.25
C HIS A 75 -35.34 2.72 9.95
N ARG A 76 -35.84 1.74 10.72
CA ARG A 76 -35.47 0.33 10.54
C ARG A 76 -35.87 -0.20 9.16
N VAL A 77 -37.09 0.08 8.73
CA VAL A 77 -37.60 -0.34 7.40
C VAL A 77 -36.76 0.26 6.28
N LEU A 78 -36.41 1.55 6.34
CA LEU A 78 -35.55 2.19 5.34
C LEU A 78 -34.11 1.65 5.40
N CYS A 79 -33.59 1.37 6.59
CA CYS A 79 -32.25 0.83 6.78
C CYS A 79 -32.13 -0.58 6.17
N ASP A 80 -33.06 -1.48 6.50
CA ASP A 80 -33.12 -2.83 5.94
C ASP A 80 -33.30 -2.79 4.41
N SER A 81 -34.27 -1.98 3.92
CA SER A 81 -34.49 -1.81 2.48
C SER A 81 -33.29 -1.21 1.74
N GLY A 82 -32.50 -0.37 2.42
CA GLY A 82 -31.32 0.30 1.86
C GLY A 82 -30.10 -0.60 1.81
N VAL A 83 -29.95 -1.53 2.76
CA VAL A 83 -28.91 -2.58 2.73
C VAL A 83 -29.17 -3.58 1.60
N ASP A 84 -30.44 -3.91 1.34
CA ASP A 84 -30.83 -4.82 0.25
C ASP A 84 -30.79 -4.15 -1.15
N ASP A 85 -31.35 -2.94 -1.31
CA ASP A 85 -31.32 -2.16 -2.55
C ASP A 85 -31.25 -0.65 -2.28
N LEU A 86 -30.05 -0.07 -2.42
CA LEU A 86 -29.84 1.38 -2.30
C LEU A 86 -30.70 2.23 -3.27
N THR A 87 -31.16 1.66 -4.39
CA THR A 87 -32.10 2.36 -5.29
C THR A 87 -33.54 2.38 -4.75
N ALA A 88 -33.91 1.46 -3.85
CA ALA A 88 -35.21 1.49 -3.17
C ALA A 88 -35.34 2.73 -2.29
N LEU A 89 -34.27 3.20 -1.63
CA LEU A 89 -34.26 4.49 -0.91
C LEU A 89 -34.54 5.67 -1.85
N ALA A 90 -33.89 5.70 -3.02
CA ALA A 90 -34.11 6.75 -4.02
C ALA A 90 -35.54 6.70 -4.60
N ARG A 91 -36.15 5.52 -4.70
CA ARG A 91 -37.58 5.36 -5.06
C ARG A 91 -38.48 5.85 -3.92
N ALA A 92 -38.23 5.46 -2.67
CA ALA A 92 -38.99 5.88 -1.49
C ALA A 92 -38.97 7.40 -1.31
N ALA A 93 -37.80 8.03 -1.44
CA ALA A 93 -37.62 9.49 -1.39
C ALA A 93 -38.29 10.27 -2.54
N LYS A 94 -38.75 9.58 -3.61
CA LYS A 94 -39.57 10.18 -4.67
C LYS A 94 -41.08 10.12 -4.36
N THR A 95 -41.52 9.30 -3.42
CA THR A 95 -42.97 9.13 -3.13
C THR A 95 -43.59 10.29 -2.36
N CYS A 96 -42.88 10.87 -1.38
CA CYS A 96 -43.37 12.00 -0.61
C CYS A 96 -42.23 12.85 0.00
N ARG A 97 -42.56 14.08 0.39
CA ARG A 97 -41.59 15.03 0.98
C ARG A 97 -41.12 14.60 2.38
N GLU A 98 -41.97 13.95 3.17
CA GLU A 98 -41.61 13.48 4.52
C GLU A 98 -40.52 12.40 4.46
N LEU A 99 -40.68 11.37 3.62
CA LEU A 99 -39.63 10.36 3.40
C LEU A 99 -38.37 10.95 2.74
N ARG A 100 -38.53 11.90 1.79
CA ARG A 100 -37.37 12.59 1.20
C ARG A 100 -36.52 13.29 2.26
N SER A 101 -37.17 14.03 3.15
CA SER A 101 -36.51 14.77 4.23
C SER A 101 -35.87 13.82 5.24
N PHE A 102 -36.57 12.75 5.62
CA PHE A 102 -36.03 11.70 6.49
C PHE A 102 -34.76 11.04 5.90
N ILE A 103 -34.76 10.77 4.59
CA ILE A 103 -33.66 10.07 3.92
C ILE A 103 -32.47 11.01 3.61
N TYR A 104 -32.69 12.26 3.21
CA TYR A 104 -31.62 13.12 2.68
C TYR A 104 -31.28 14.37 3.50
N ASP A 105 -32.22 14.85 4.32
CA ASP A 105 -32.12 16.16 4.98
C ASP A 105 -31.91 16.03 6.51
N ASN A 106 -31.70 14.81 7.02
CA ASN A 106 -31.36 14.55 8.42
C ASN A 106 -29.86 14.86 8.68
N PRO A 107 -29.54 15.85 9.55
CA PRO A 107 -28.16 16.31 9.74
C PRO A 107 -27.25 15.25 10.38
N ASP A 108 -27.77 14.38 11.26
CA ASP A 108 -26.97 13.37 11.97
C ASP A 108 -26.58 12.17 11.09
N GLN A 109 -27.05 12.14 9.84
CA GLN A 109 -26.90 11.06 8.87
C GLN A 109 -27.22 9.64 9.38
N ALA A 110 -28.04 9.52 10.44
CA ALA A 110 -28.22 8.26 11.18
C ALA A 110 -28.59 7.06 10.27
N LEU A 111 -29.51 7.25 9.33
CA LEU A 111 -29.88 6.24 8.33
C LEU A 111 -28.69 5.76 7.49
N TRP A 112 -27.91 6.69 6.94
CA TRP A 112 -26.76 6.36 6.09
C TRP A 112 -25.62 5.72 6.87
N ARG A 113 -25.39 6.18 8.11
CA ARG A 113 -24.45 5.55 9.03
C ARG A 113 -24.87 4.11 9.34
N ASP A 114 -26.13 3.87 9.69
CA ASP A 114 -26.58 2.55 10.12
C ASP A 114 -26.70 1.57 8.93
N ILE A 115 -26.87 2.06 7.69
CA ILE A 115 -26.68 1.30 6.44
C ILE A 115 -25.19 0.98 6.23
N HIS A 116 -24.31 1.98 6.29
CA HIS A 116 -22.86 1.81 6.13
C HIS A 116 -22.32 0.76 7.11
N LEU A 117 -22.71 0.85 8.40
CA LEU A 117 -22.27 -0.05 9.46
C LEU A 117 -22.85 -1.48 9.34
N GLN A 118 -23.79 -1.73 8.43
CA GLN A 118 -24.25 -3.07 8.06
C GLN A 118 -23.54 -3.62 6.83
N MET A 119 -23.25 -2.77 5.83
CA MET A 119 -22.60 -3.16 4.57
C MET A 119 -21.07 -3.21 4.64
N PHE A 120 -20.43 -2.30 5.37
CA PHE A 120 -18.99 -2.03 5.34
C PHE A 120 -18.36 -2.06 6.74
N ASP A 121 -17.03 -1.96 6.80
CA ASP A 121 -16.31 -1.73 8.06
C ASP A 121 -16.50 -0.29 8.56
N ASP A 122 -16.39 -0.10 9.88
CA ASP A 122 -16.60 1.21 10.52
C ASP A 122 -15.31 2.07 10.47
N PRO A 123 -15.28 3.19 9.72
CA PRO A 123 -14.14 4.09 9.65
C PRO A 123 -13.69 4.68 11.00
N LYS A 124 -14.52 4.61 12.05
CA LYS A 124 -14.17 5.12 13.40
C LYS A 124 -13.37 4.13 14.24
N ILE A 125 -13.40 2.84 13.91
CA ILE A 125 -12.62 1.79 14.58
C ILE A 125 -11.59 1.16 13.63
N ALA A 126 -11.65 1.49 12.34
CA ALA A 126 -10.68 1.18 11.30
C ALA A 126 -9.25 1.41 11.81
N GLY A 127 -8.61 0.31 12.16
CA GLY A 127 -7.39 0.36 12.97
C GLY A 127 -6.13 0.35 12.16
N ALA A 128 -6.17 -0.03 10.88
CA ALA A 128 -4.99 -0.25 10.06
C ALA A 128 -4.04 0.96 9.97
N PHE A 129 -4.56 2.18 10.13
CA PHE A 129 -3.84 3.44 10.00
C PHE A 129 -4.32 4.47 11.04
N PRO A 130 -3.47 5.44 11.46
CA PRO A 130 -3.91 6.48 12.39
C PRO A 130 -4.85 7.46 11.70
N VAL A 131 -5.84 7.94 12.44
CA VAL A 131 -6.67 9.08 12.02
C VAL A 131 -5.79 10.33 12.06
N SER A 132 -5.80 11.15 11.00
CA SER A 132 -4.89 12.29 10.88
C SER A 132 -5.08 13.30 12.01
N SER A 133 -4.04 13.39 12.85
CA SER A 133 -3.93 14.37 13.94
C SER A 133 -2.73 15.26 13.65
N THR A 134 -2.96 16.46 13.11
CA THR A 134 -1.89 17.44 12.89
C THR A 134 -1.33 17.93 14.24
N PRO A 135 -0.03 17.72 14.53
CA PRO A 135 0.57 18.18 15.77
C PRO A 135 1.06 19.62 15.61
N VAL A 136 0.55 20.55 16.43
CA VAL A 136 1.16 21.88 16.60
C VAL A 136 2.30 21.75 17.62
N GLY A 137 3.51 22.16 17.22
CA GLY A 137 4.74 21.88 17.96
C GLY A 137 4.82 22.55 19.34
N SER A 138 5.09 21.75 20.37
CA SER A 138 5.33 22.23 21.73
C SER A 138 6.82 22.54 21.97
N GLY A 139 7.24 23.76 21.67
CA GLY A 139 8.55 24.27 22.10
C GLY A 139 8.56 24.52 23.61
N GLN A 140 9.19 23.62 24.39
CA GLN A 140 9.35 23.82 25.83
C GLN A 140 10.39 24.91 26.13
N LYS A 141 9.95 26.07 26.63
CA LYS A 141 10.81 26.94 27.46
C LYS A 141 10.24 27.03 28.88
N LYS A 142 10.95 26.38 29.79
CA LYS A 142 10.66 26.31 31.22
C LYS A 142 11.20 27.56 31.90
N ILE A 143 10.35 28.55 32.18
CA ILE A 143 10.71 29.68 33.05
C ILE A 143 10.44 29.29 34.51
N ARG A 144 11.37 29.64 35.39
CA ARG A 144 11.31 29.44 36.84
C ARG A 144 11.52 30.82 37.47
N ASP A 145 10.67 31.18 38.41
CA ASP A 145 10.57 32.55 38.91
C ASP A 145 11.77 32.99 39.79
N GLY A 146 12.07 34.29 39.74
CA GLY A 146 12.07 35.08 40.97
C GLY A 146 13.38 35.72 41.47
N CYS A 147 13.46 37.04 41.27
CA CYS A 147 14.06 38.06 42.16
C CYS A 147 15.60 38.14 42.34
N GLY A 148 16.15 39.36 42.21
CA GLY A 148 17.51 39.69 42.69
C GLY A 148 18.15 40.96 42.13
N LEU A 149 17.76 42.12 42.64
CA LEU A 149 18.40 43.46 42.62
C LEU A 149 19.89 43.57 42.21
N GLY A 150 20.26 44.63 41.46
CA GLY A 150 21.58 45.29 41.60
C GLY A 150 22.23 45.95 40.36
N THR A 151 22.23 47.30 40.34
CA THR A 151 23.35 48.22 39.96
C THR A 151 24.26 47.90 38.74
N VAL A 152 24.22 48.66 37.63
CA VAL A 152 24.93 49.96 37.33
C VAL A 152 26.32 49.75 36.64
N ASP A 153 26.65 50.66 35.70
CA ASP A 153 27.87 50.78 34.86
C ASP A 153 28.05 49.74 33.72
N GLY A 154 28.43 50.11 32.48
CA GLY A 154 28.62 51.43 31.87
C GLY A 154 29.10 51.33 30.40
N ASP A 155 28.86 52.40 29.62
CA ASP A 155 29.51 52.86 28.38
C ASP A 155 29.72 51.93 27.15
N GLY A 156 29.45 52.44 25.94
CA GLY A 156 29.82 51.75 24.68
C GLY A 156 29.03 52.15 23.43
N ASP A 157 29.05 53.43 23.06
CA ASP A 157 28.29 54.06 21.96
C ASP A 157 28.35 53.37 20.57
N GLY A 158 27.28 53.57 19.79
CA GLY A 158 27.16 53.05 18.43
C GLY A 158 25.87 53.45 17.70
N ASP A 159 25.60 54.76 17.59
CA ASP A 159 24.57 55.34 16.69
C ASP A 159 24.75 54.87 15.23
N GLY A 160 23.78 54.87 14.31
CA GLY A 160 22.37 55.28 14.23
C GLY A 160 21.84 54.73 12.89
N ASP A 161 20.56 54.74 12.51
CA ASP A 161 19.46 55.68 12.80
C ASP A 161 18.12 54.95 12.96
N GLY A 162 17.17 55.59 13.67
CA GLY A 162 15.75 55.23 13.64
C GLY A 162 15.11 55.54 12.29
N ILE A 163 13.81 55.30 12.05
CA ILE A 163 12.65 56.00 12.64
C ILE A 163 11.40 55.48 11.86
N TRP A 164 10.15 55.32 12.34
CA TRP A 164 9.43 55.60 13.60
C TRP A 164 8.16 54.70 13.65
N ARG A 165 7.69 54.33 14.86
CA ARG A 165 6.26 54.31 15.35
C ARG A 165 5.20 53.43 14.65
N ASP A 166 4.09 53.05 15.30
CA ASP A 166 3.65 53.21 16.71
C ASP A 166 2.83 51.97 17.14
N GLY A 167 2.63 51.78 18.45
CA GLY A 167 1.95 50.61 18.98
C GLY A 167 0.47 50.78 19.35
N GLY A 168 -0.22 49.63 19.45
CA GLY A 168 -1.27 49.36 20.44
C GLY A 168 -2.70 49.32 19.89
N ASN A 169 -3.66 48.65 20.54
CA ASN A 169 -3.64 47.68 21.66
C ASN A 169 -5.08 47.12 21.74
N ASP A 170 -5.28 45.82 21.92
CA ASP A 170 -6.57 45.32 22.44
C ASP A 170 -6.49 43.95 23.12
N ARG A 171 -7.36 43.73 24.11
CA ARG A 171 -7.32 42.59 25.02
C ARG A 171 -8.52 41.65 24.87
N HIS A 172 -8.23 40.36 24.99
CA HIS A 172 -9.09 39.29 25.53
C HIS A 172 -10.41 38.97 24.79
N GLY A 173 -10.38 37.87 24.04
CA GLY A 173 -11.52 36.99 23.82
C GLY A 173 -11.09 35.54 24.03
N GLY A 174 -11.45 34.93 25.16
CA GLY A 174 -11.10 33.53 25.45
C GLY A 174 -11.96 32.56 24.65
N GLY A 175 -11.45 32.07 23.52
CA GLY A 175 -12.09 31.03 22.72
C GLY A 175 -11.60 29.64 23.06
N GLN A 176 -12.47 28.76 23.57
CA GLN A 176 -12.18 27.33 23.66
C GLN A 176 -12.06 26.75 22.24
N GLY A 177 -10.84 26.41 21.82
CA GLY A 177 -10.58 25.70 20.57
C GLY A 177 -11.16 24.30 20.59
N ARG A 178 -12.39 24.15 20.10
CA ARG A 178 -13.07 22.86 19.95
C ARG A 178 -12.45 22.09 18.79
N PHE A 179 -11.97 20.88 19.07
CA PHE A 179 -11.38 19.99 18.07
C PHE A 179 -12.41 19.57 17.01
N GLU A 180 -12.18 19.90 15.74
CA GLU A 180 -12.95 19.35 14.62
C GLU A 180 -12.33 18.02 14.18
N LYS A 181 -12.94 16.90 14.61
CA LYS A 181 -12.83 15.66 13.86
C LYS A 181 -13.46 15.90 12.48
N LYS A 182 -12.74 15.60 11.40
CA LYS A 182 -13.28 15.61 10.05
C LYS A 182 -14.54 14.74 10.02
N GLU A 183 -15.70 15.36 9.81
CA GLU A 183 -16.99 14.69 9.89
C GLU A 183 -17.14 13.69 8.74
N ILE A 184 -17.68 12.50 9.04
CA ILE A 184 -17.78 11.41 8.08
C ILE A 184 -19.12 11.54 7.35
N ASP A 185 -19.06 11.86 6.07
CA ASP A 185 -20.22 11.86 5.17
C ASP A 185 -20.55 10.41 4.76
N TYR A 186 -21.22 9.69 5.65
CA TYR A 186 -21.66 8.31 5.45
C TYR A 186 -22.54 8.16 4.20
N LYS A 187 -23.40 9.14 3.91
CA LYS A 187 -24.24 9.17 2.71
C LYS A 187 -23.37 9.10 1.46
N ARG A 188 -22.38 10.00 1.35
CA ARG A 188 -21.46 10.00 0.20
C ARG A 188 -20.64 8.72 0.14
N GLN A 189 -20.08 8.24 1.25
CA GLN A 189 -19.30 6.99 1.27
C GLN A 189 -20.10 5.78 0.77
N VAL A 190 -21.37 5.64 1.19
CA VAL A 190 -22.25 4.56 0.72
C VAL A 190 -22.55 4.71 -0.78
N GLN A 191 -22.79 5.93 -1.26
CA GLN A 191 -23.05 6.19 -2.68
C GLN A 191 -21.83 5.90 -3.56
N ASP A 192 -20.65 6.39 -3.19
CA ASP A 192 -19.40 6.20 -3.93
C ASP A 192 -19.01 4.70 -3.94
N ARG A 193 -19.14 3.98 -2.81
CA ARG A 193 -18.89 2.53 -2.72
C ARG A 193 -19.84 1.68 -3.53
N GLU A 194 -21.12 2.03 -3.59
CA GLU A 194 -22.10 1.30 -4.42
C GLU A 194 -21.87 1.57 -5.92
N PHE A 195 -21.54 2.82 -6.28
CA PHE A 195 -21.20 3.17 -7.66
C PHE A 195 -19.97 2.40 -8.16
N VAL A 196 -18.90 2.34 -7.37
CA VAL A 196 -17.68 1.61 -7.74
C VAL A 196 -17.92 0.10 -7.77
N GLN A 197 -18.70 -0.47 -6.83
CA GLN A 197 -19.08 -1.89 -6.90
C GLN A 197 -19.93 -2.21 -8.14
N ARG A 198 -20.80 -1.31 -8.60
CA ARG A 198 -21.53 -1.46 -9.88
C ARG A 198 -20.61 -1.46 -11.07
N ILE A 199 -19.60 -0.59 -11.11
CA ILE A 199 -18.57 -0.59 -12.16
C ILE A 199 -17.92 -1.98 -12.25
N PHE A 200 -17.40 -2.51 -11.13
CA PHE A 200 -16.67 -3.77 -11.17
C PHE A 200 -17.54 -5.03 -11.29
N ARG A 201 -18.87 -4.91 -11.24
CA ARG A 201 -19.82 -6.03 -11.38
C ARG A 201 -20.57 -6.03 -12.71
N ASP A 202 -20.96 -4.85 -13.18
CA ASP A 202 -21.95 -4.68 -14.26
C ASP A 202 -21.40 -3.93 -15.49
N TRP A 203 -20.16 -3.42 -15.47
CA TRP A 203 -19.59 -2.65 -16.59
C TRP A 203 -19.05 -3.55 -17.71
N PRO A 204 -19.46 -3.33 -18.97
CA PRO A 204 -19.07 -4.19 -20.09
C PRO A 204 -17.62 -3.98 -20.53
N GLU A 205 -16.94 -5.06 -20.93
CA GLU A 205 -15.52 -5.07 -21.32
C GLU A 205 -15.23 -4.15 -22.52
N GLU A 206 -16.18 -4.04 -23.46
CA GLU A 206 -16.06 -3.18 -24.65
C GLU A 206 -16.02 -1.67 -24.31
N ARG A 207 -16.33 -1.30 -23.06
CA ARG A 207 -16.36 0.08 -22.56
C ARG A 207 -15.35 0.34 -21.45
N PHE A 208 -14.32 -0.51 -21.30
CA PHE A 208 -13.28 -0.30 -20.29
C PHE A 208 -12.47 0.99 -20.49
N GLU A 209 -12.31 1.48 -21.72
CA GLU A 209 -11.66 2.78 -21.99
C GLU A 209 -12.39 3.96 -21.31
N GLU A 210 -13.71 3.87 -21.11
CA GLU A 210 -14.50 4.90 -20.42
C GLU A 210 -14.24 4.94 -18.90
N LEU A 211 -13.60 3.92 -18.32
CA LEU A 211 -13.27 3.88 -16.89
C LEU A 211 -12.29 5.00 -16.49
N GLY A 212 -11.56 5.58 -17.46
CA GLY A 212 -10.73 6.77 -17.27
C GLY A 212 -11.51 7.97 -16.73
N ASP A 213 -12.77 8.16 -17.16
CA ASP A 213 -13.64 9.26 -16.70
C ASP A 213 -14.09 9.11 -15.24
N HIS A 214 -13.85 7.95 -14.63
CA HIS A 214 -14.21 7.62 -13.26
C HIS A 214 -13.00 7.29 -12.36
N LEU A 215 -11.78 7.41 -12.89
CA LEU A 215 -10.55 6.92 -12.24
C LEU A 215 -10.32 7.50 -10.84
N GLU A 216 -10.51 8.81 -10.65
CA GLU A 216 -10.36 9.48 -9.34
C GLU A 216 -11.34 8.90 -8.31
N THR A 217 -12.63 8.79 -8.66
CA THR A 217 -13.66 8.23 -7.79
C THR A 217 -13.39 6.76 -7.47
N ILE A 218 -12.96 5.97 -8.47
CA ILE A 218 -12.59 4.56 -8.29
C ILE A 218 -11.44 4.45 -7.28
N VAL A 219 -10.31 5.11 -7.53
CA VAL A 219 -9.10 4.97 -6.69
C VAL A 219 -9.34 5.51 -5.29
N ALA A 220 -10.00 6.67 -5.14
CA ALA A 220 -10.35 7.22 -3.83
C ALA A 220 -11.28 6.30 -3.02
N THR A 221 -12.26 5.66 -3.67
CA THR A 221 -13.19 4.73 -3.02
C THR A 221 -12.51 3.44 -2.59
N LEU A 222 -11.68 2.85 -3.46
CA LEU A 222 -10.90 1.65 -3.13
C LEU A 222 -9.87 1.93 -2.03
N MET A 223 -9.25 3.10 -2.04
CA MET A 223 -8.36 3.52 -0.94
C MET A 223 -9.12 3.73 0.36
N SER A 224 -10.31 4.35 0.33
CA SER A 224 -11.15 4.45 1.51
C SER A 224 -11.55 3.08 2.07
N LEU A 225 -11.95 2.13 1.22
CA LEU A 225 -12.25 0.76 1.63
C LEU A 225 -11.04 0.07 2.29
N TYR A 226 -9.81 0.32 1.79
CA TYR A 226 -8.57 -0.26 2.33
C TYR A 226 -8.13 0.39 3.65
N LEU A 227 -8.22 1.73 3.76
CA LEU A 227 -7.88 2.45 4.98
C LEU A 227 -8.87 2.13 6.11
N ASP A 228 -10.12 1.85 5.77
CA ASP A 228 -11.17 1.40 6.69
C ASP A 228 -10.96 -0.03 7.25
N LEU A 229 -9.95 -0.78 6.78
CA LEU A 229 -9.73 -2.16 7.25
C LEU A 229 -9.41 -2.20 8.76
N PRO A 230 -10.01 -3.15 9.50
CA PRO A 230 -9.66 -3.37 10.90
C PRO A 230 -8.26 -3.97 11.01
N ALA A 231 -7.56 -3.64 12.11
CA ALA A 231 -6.27 -4.22 12.45
C ALA A 231 -6.32 -5.75 12.54
N SER A 232 -5.28 -6.44 12.06
CA SER A 232 -5.13 -7.88 12.30
C SER A 232 -4.75 -8.09 13.78
N PRO A 233 -5.36 -9.07 14.48
CA PRO A 233 -5.02 -9.32 15.88
C PRO A 233 -3.54 -9.70 16.00
N MET A 234 -2.88 -9.16 17.02
CA MET A 234 -1.50 -9.52 17.37
C MET A 234 -1.51 -10.94 17.94
N THR A 235 -1.47 -11.94 17.05
CA THR A 235 -1.40 -13.36 17.44
C THR A 235 -0.06 -13.62 18.09
N ASP A 236 -0.10 -14.02 19.36
CA ASP A 236 1.05 -14.34 20.19
C ASP A 236 2.04 -15.26 19.45
N THR A 237 3.30 -14.84 19.34
CA THR A 237 4.34 -15.48 18.52
C THR A 237 5.01 -16.65 19.25
N SER A 238 4.27 -17.33 20.13
CA SER A 238 4.72 -18.55 20.77
C SER A 238 4.82 -19.70 19.74
N PRO A 239 5.98 -20.38 19.61
CA PRO A 239 6.13 -21.45 18.63
C PRO A 239 5.21 -22.64 19.00
N PRO A 240 4.63 -23.35 18.01
CA PRO A 240 3.80 -24.51 18.30
C PRO A 240 4.63 -25.59 19.02
N PRO A 241 4.07 -26.27 20.03
CA PRO A 241 4.80 -27.32 20.75
C PRO A 241 5.19 -28.45 19.77
N PRO A 242 6.37 -29.07 19.95
CA PRO A 242 6.84 -30.09 19.03
C PRO A 242 5.86 -31.29 18.99
N PRO A 243 5.61 -31.88 17.82
CA PRO A 243 4.67 -32.98 17.70
C PRO A 243 5.17 -34.20 18.48
N THR A 244 4.42 -34.61 19.50
CA THR A 244 4.68 -35.82 20.27
C THR A 244 4.48 -37.05 19.36
N THR A 245 5.56 -37.73 19.04
CA THR A 245 5.58 -38.96 18.25
C THR A 245 4.99 -40.13 19.03
N THR A 246 3.66 -40.28 18.99
CA THR A 246 2.98 -41.48 19.48
C THR A 246 2.97 -42.54 18.38
N THR A 247 3.94 -43.45 18.44
CA THR A 247 3.99 -44.62 17.55
C THR A 247 2.84 -45.58 17.85
N THR A 248 1.85 -45.66 16.96
CA THR A 248 0.81 -46.70 17.02
C THR A 248 0.96 -47.67 15.86
N ASN A 249 1.45 -48.86 16.15
CA ASN A 249 1.51 -49.97 15.21
C ASN A 249 0.08 -50.40 14.80
N SER A 250 -0.12 -50.63 13.51
CA SER A 250 -1.37 -51.15 12.96
C SER A 250 -1.38 -52.68 12.97
N THR A 251 -2.47 -53.27 13.47
CA THR A 251 -2.79 -54.70 13.27
C THR A 251 -4.29 -54.87 13.04
N THR A 252 -4.65 -55.72 12.09
CA THR A 252 -5.98 -55.80 11.46
C THR A 252 -6.87 -56.90 12.07
N SER A 253 -8.16 -56.63 12.35
CA SER A 253 -9.22 -57.68 12.35
C SER A 253 -10.68 -57.16 12.41
N THR A 254 -11.33 -57.26 11.26
CA THR A 254 -12.70 -57.76 10.94
C THR A 254 -13.84 -57.89 11.97
N SER A 255 -15.02 -57.34 11.57
CA SER A 255 -16.40 -57.91 11.57
C SER A 255 -17.41 -57.83 12.76
N THR A 256 -18.68 -57.61 12.33
CA THR A 256 -20.01 -58.04 12.86
C THR A 256 -20.76 -57.29 14.00
N SER A 257 -21.62 -56.34 13.57
CA SER A 257 -23.08 -56.22 13.85
C SER A 257 -23.71 -56.57 15.22
N THR A 258 -24.39 -55.59 15.86
CA THR A 258 -25.86 -55.61 16.13
C THR A 258 -26.42 -54.26 16.61
N THR A 259 -27.74 -54.10 16.53
CA THR A 259 -28.56 -52.90 16.84
C THR A 259 -28.85 -52.69 18.33
N SER A 260 -28.85 -51.43 18.81
CA SER A 260 -30.03 -50.80 19.45
C SER A 260 -29.87 -49.29 19.69
N SER A 261 -30.98 -48.60 19.94
CA SER A 261 -31.18 -47.17 20.19
C SER A 261 -30.39 -46.57 21.37
N TYR A 262 -29.91 -45.33 21.25
CA TYR A 262 -30.24 -44.19 22.14
C TYR A 262 -29.63 -42.87 21.61
N SER A 263 -30.30 -41.75 21.87
CA SER A 263 -29.83 -40.36 21.66
C SER A 263 -30.39 -39.51 22.81
N PRO A 264 -29.83 -38.32 23.14
CA PRO A 264 -28.75 -37.58 22.46
C PRO A 264 -27.60 -37.14 23.43
N ALA A 265 -26.76 -36.21 22.94
CA ALA A 265 -25.82 -35.34 23.68
C ALA A 265 -24.36 -35.80 23.86
N SER A 266 -23.52 -35.45 22.89
CA SER A 266 -22.19 -34.88 23.17
C SER A 266 -21.71 -33.99 22.01
N SER A 267 -21.87 -32.69 22.17
CA SER A 267 -21.22 -31.67 21.33
C SER A 267 -19.73 -31.55 21.67
N SER A 268 -18.81 -31.69 20.69
CA SER A 268 -17.48 -31.03 20.63
C SER A 268 -16.44 -31.77 19.74
N SER A 269 -16.60 -31.77 18.42
CA SER A 269 -15.48 -32.19 17.54
C SER A 269 -15.53 -31.63 16.10
N SER A 270 -16.72 -31.37 15.54
CA SER A 270 -16.86 -30.88 14.14
C SER A 270 -16.80 -29.36 13.95
N ARG A 271 -16.66 -28.56 15.02
CA ARG A 271 -16.58 -27.07 14.94
C ARG A 271 -15.15 -26.51 14.77
N SER A 272 -14.11 -27.24 15.14
CA SER A 272 -12.75 -26.69 15.19
C SER A 272 -12.13 -26.36 13.82
N ALA A 273 -12.58 -27.03 12.75
CA ALA A 273 -12.07 -26.84 11.38
C ALA A 273 -12.91 -25.86 10.52
N ARG A 274 -13.95 -25.22 11.06
CA ARG A 274 -14.80 -24.23 10.35
C ARG A 274 -14.87 -22.86 11.04
N SER A 275 -13.99 -22.60 12.01
CA SER A 275 -14.08 -21.43 12.90
C SER A 275 -12.85 -20.53 12.94
N LEU A 276 -11.76 -20.85 12.22
CA LEU A 276 -10.68 -19.89 11.98
C LEU A 276 -10.93 -19.18 10.64
N ALA A 277 -10.79 -17.85 10.65
CA ALA A 277 -10.95 -16.96 9.50
C ALA A 277 -12.33 -16.96 8.81
N ARG A 278 -13.39 -16.61 9.55
CA ARG A 278 -14.25 -15.53 9.01
C ARG A 278 -13.42 -14.25 9.05
N SER A 279 -13.31 -13.54 7.95
CA SER A 279 -12.66 -12.23 7.94
C SER A 279 -13.42 -11.31 8.90
N ASN A 280 -12.73 -10.73 9.89
CA ASN A 280 -13.32 -9.71 10.77
C ASN A 280 -13.54 -8.36 10.04
N THR A 281 -13.60 -8.38 8.71
CA THR A 281 -13.72 -7.25 7.80
C THR A 281 -14.78 -7.57 6.74
N ARG A 282 -15.64 -6.58 6.47
CA ARG A 282 -16.59 -6.56 5.35
C ARG A 282 -15.95 -5.99 4.07
N ASN A 283 -15.02 -5.04 4.19
CA ASN A 283 -14.37 -4.42 3.04
C ASN A 283 -13.37 -5.38 2.34
N GLY A 284 -12.73 -6.27 3.10
CA GLY A 284 -11.70 -7.19 2.59
C GLY A 284 -12.15 -8.02 1.38
N PRO A 285 -13.27 -8.78 1.46
CA PRO A 285 -13.78 -9.54 0.32
C PRO A 285 -14.16 -8.68 -0.89
N ILE A 286 -14.67 -7.46 -0.66
CA ILE A 286 -15.06 -6.52 -1.73
C ILE A 286 -13.81 -6.06 -2.50
N LEU A 287 -12.79 -5.59 -1.76
CA LEU A 287 -11.51 -5.17 -2.35
C LEU A 287 -10.80 -6.31 -3.07
N GLU A 288 -10.76 -7.50 -2.48
CA GLU A 288 -10.12 -8.65 -3.13
C GLU A 288 -10.82 -9.01 -4.46
N SER A 289 -12.16 -9.01 -4.48
CA SER A 289 -12.91 -9.25 -5.70
C SER A 289 -12.65 -8.19 -6.77
N ILE A 290 -12.53 -6.92 -6.38
CA ILE A 290 -12.29 -5.81 -7.31
C ILE A 290 -10.85 -5.85 -7.85
N ILE A 291 -9.83 -5.93 -7.00
CA ILE A 291 -8.41 -5.86 -7.42
C ILE A 291 -8.03 -7.05 -8.30
N ARG A 292 -8.70 -8.20 -8.16
CA ARG A 292 -8.52 -9.37 -9.04
C ARG A 292 -9.26 -9.29 -10.39
N SER A 293 -10.18 -8.36 -10.58
CA SER A 293 -11.02 -8.27 -11.78
C SER A 293 -10.26 -7.83 -13.03
N GLU A 294 -10.75 -8.23 -14.21
CA GLU A 294 -10.18 -7.78 -15.50
C GLU A 294 -10.32 -6.26 -15.69
N ALA A 295 -11.38 -5.65 -15.17
CA ALA A 295 -11.54 -4.19 -15.17
C ALA A 295 -10.44 -3.49 -14.35
N PHE A 296 -10.05 -4.02 -13.18
CA PHE A 296 -8.95 -3.44 -12.40
C PHE A 296 -7.60 -3.66 -13.09
N LYS A 297 -7.38 -4.83 -13.70
CA LYS A 297 -6.19 -5.09 -14.53
C LYS A 297 -6.11 -4.11 -15.70
N HIS A 298 -7.21 -3.85 -16.40
CA HIS A 298 -7.27 -2.85 -17.48
C HIS A 298 -6.91 -1.46 -16.96
N ILE A 299 -7.53 -1.01 -15.86
CA ILE A 299 -7.22 0.29 -15.22
C ILE A 299 -5.73 0.37 -14.87
N TYR A 300 -5.18 -0.67 -14.25
CA TYR A 300 -3.76 -0.69 -13.86
C TYR A 300 -2.81 -0.72 -15.07
N TYR A 301 -3.05 -1.53 -16.09
CA TYR A 301 -2.12 -1.65 -17.22
C TYR A 301 -2.19 -0.48 -18.21
N ASN A 302 -3.37 0.12 -18.41
CA ASN A 302 -3.59 1.14 -19.43
C ASN A 302 -3.70 2.56 -18.85
N LEU A 303 -4.18 2.73 -17.61
CA LEU A 303 -4.48 4.04 -17.02
C LEU A 303 -3.56 4.45 -15.86
N SER A 304 -2.69 3.57 -15.34
CA SER A 304 -1.74 3.92 -14.27
C SER A 304 -0.66 4.91 -14.72
N THR A 305 -0.29 4.89 -16.00
CA THR A 305 0.74 5.76 -16.57
C THR A 305 0.32 6.34 -17.91
N LYS A 306 0.69 7.59 -18.17
CA LYS A 306 0.53 8.27 -19.45
C LYS A 306 1.88 8.42 -20.14
N GLU A 307 1.99 8.00 -21.39
CA GLU A 307 3.20 8.25 -22.17
C GLU A 307 3.28 9.73 -22.55
N THR A 308 4.29 10.44 -22.01
CA THR A 308 4.44 11.89 -22.23
C THR A 308 5.44 12.24 -23.32
N LYS A 309 6.35 11.31 -23.64
CA LYS A 309 7.25 11.42 -24.80
C LYS A 309 7.45 10.04 -25.44
N PRO A 310 7.00 9.80 -26.67
CA PRO A 310 7.50 8.67 -27.44
C PRO A 310 9.01 8.86 -27.64
N LEU A 311 9.75 7.76 -27.67
CA LEU A 311 11.17 7.80 -28.01
C LEU A 311 11.32 8.30 -29.44
N LEU A 312 11.83 9.52 -29.61
CA LEU A 312 12.41 9.91 -30.89
C LEU A 312 13.55 8.93 -31.17
N ARG A 313 13.49 8.24 -32.31
CA ARG A 313 14.61 7.40 -32.77
C ARG A 313 15.88 8.27 -32.73
N PRO A 314 16.98 7.80 -32.11
CA PRO A 314 18.20 8.59 -32.02
C PRO A 314 18.63 9.08 -33.41
N LEU A 315 18.72 10.40 -33.60
CA LEU A 315 19.27 10.99 -34.82
C LEU A 315 20.72 10.51 -34.98
N ARG A 316 21.21 10.38 -36.22
CA ARG A 316 22.63 10.06 -36.46
C ARG A 316 23.51 11.09 -35.73
N GLY A 317 24.23 10.64 -34.70
CA GLY A 317 25.11 11.47 -33.87
C GLY A 317 24.52 11.93 -32.52
N GLN A 318 23.26 11.60 -32.18
CA GLN A 318 22.70 11.85 -30.85
C GLN A 318 22.65 10.54 -30.02
N PRO A 319 23.31 10.47 -28.85
CA PRO A 319 23.31 9.25 -28.03
C PRO A 319 22.03 9.15 -27.17
N GLY A 320 21.01 8.49 -27.71
CA GLY A 320 19.91 7.94 -26.91
C GLY A 320 20.19 6.48 -26.50
N ASN A 321 19.59 6.02 -25.39
CA ASN A 321 19.62 4.60 -25.04
C ASN A 321 18.58 3.83 -25.88
N PRO A 322 18.97 2.87 -26.73
CA PRO A 322 18.02 2.08 -27.53
C PRO A 322 17.19 1.08 -26.72
N ASN A 323 17.52 0.84 -25.45
CA ASN A 323 16.86 -0.11 -24.56
C ASN A 323 15.85 0.56 -23.61
N ARG A 324 15.91 1.89 -23.44
CA ARG A 324 15.02 2.65 -22.55
C ARG A 324 13.65 2.83 -23.23
N ARG A 325 12.55 2.60 -22.52
CA ARG A 325 11.17 2.75 -23.06
C ARG A 325 10.72 4.21 -23.09
N ALA A 326 9.51 4.43 -23.64
CA ALA A 326 8.87 5.75 -23.65
C ALA A 326 8.76 6.31 -22.23
N HIS A 327 8.94 7.62 -22.09
CA HIS A 327 8.81 8.25 -20.78
C HIS A 327 7.34 8.22 -20.33
N ARG A 328 7.09 7.58 -19.20
CA ARG A 328 5.77 7.37 -18.60
C ARG A 328 5.65 8.23 -17.35
N GLU A 329 4.66 9.11 -17.34
CA GLU A 329 4.26 9.88 -16.17
C GLU A 329 3.17 9.11 -15.41
N VAL A 330 3.25 9.09 -14.08
CA VAL A 330 2.29 8.41 -13.21
C VAL A 330 1.00 9.22 -13.12
N VAL A 331 -0.14 8.58 -13.39
CA VAL A 331 -1.45 9.25 -13.33
C VAL A 331 -1.97 9.30 -11.89
N HIS A 332 -1.88 8.18 -11.14
CA HIS A 332 -2.36 8.12 -9.76
C HIS A 332 -1.49 7.16 -8.92
N PRO A 333 -0.65 7.65 -7.96
CA PRO A 333 0.27 6.79 -7.21
C PRO A 333 -0.45 5.79 -6.30
N ASP A 334 -1.63 6.13 -5.76
CA ASP A 334 -2.43 5.19 -4.97
C ASP A 334 -2.96 3.98 -5.78
N LEU A 335 -3.03 4.05 -7.11
CA LEU A 335 -3.39 2.89 -7.93
C LEU A 335 -2.29 1.81 -7.85
N SER A 336 -1.01 2.21 -7.88
CA SER A 336 0.12 1.33 -7.60
C SER A 336 0.11 0.81 -6.17
N ARG A 337 -0.30 1.63 -5.19
CA ARG A 337 -0.50 1.20 -3.80
C ARG A 337 -1.58 0.11 -3.66
N LEU A 338 -2.70 0.25 -4.38
CA LEU A 338 -3.79 -0.74 -4.43
C LEU A 338 -3.36 -2.03 -5.13
N HIS A 339 -2.65 -1.94 -6.25
CA HIS A 339 -2.14 -3.10 -6.99
C HIS A 339 -1.19 -3.94 -6.12
N LEU A 340 -0.25 -3.29 -5.42
CA LEU A 340 0.74 -3.90 -4.52
C LEU A 340 0.13 -4.68 -3.33
N LEU A 341 -1.17 -4.55 -3.06
CA LEU A 341 -1.84 -5.30 -2.00
C LEU A 341 -1.95 -6.80 -2.30
N LEU A 342 -1.97 -7.20 -3.58
CA LEU A 342 -2.06 -8.58 -4.05
C LEU A 342 -0.87 -8.95 -4.97
N PRO A 343 -0.48 -10.24 -5.07
CA PRO A 343 0.53 -10.66 -6.03
C PRO A 343 0.04 -10.50 -7.48
N PRO A 344 0.81 -9.82 -8.37
CA PRO A 344 0.42 -9.62 -9.77
C PRO A 344 0.31 -10.94 -10.53
N ASP A 345 -0.60 -11.00 -11.50
CA ASP A 345 -0.90 -12.22 -12.26
C ASP A 345 -0.41 -12.13 -13.72
N PHE A 346 0.91 -12.03 -13.88
CA PHE A 346 1.54 -11.94 -15.19
C PHE A 346 1.54 -13.29 -15.91
N CYS A 347 0.62 -13.46 -16.86
CA CYS A 347 0.70 -14.56 -17.83
C CYS A 347 1.92 -14.39 -18.75
N HIS A 348 2.84 -15.36 -18.74
CA HIS A 348 4.04 -15.33 -19.60
C HIS A 348 3.73 -15.45 -21.09
N GLU A 349 2.58 -16.01 -21.48
CA GLU A 349 2.16 -16.12 -22.89
C GLU A 349 1.60 -14.80 -23.44
N ASP A 350 1.07 -13.95 -22.57
CA ASP A 350 0.47 -12.67 -22.95
C ASP A 350 1.54 -11.61 -23.28
N VAL A 351 1.43 -11.00 -24.47
CA VAL A 351 2.35 -9.96 -24.95
C VAL A 351 2.32 -8.72 -24.07
N SER A 352 1.13 -8.28 -23.63
CA SER A 352 0.93 -7.09 -22.82
C SER A 352 1.51 -7.27 -21.42
N HIS A 353 1.28 -8.43 -20.77
CA HIS A 353 1.86 -8.74 -19.47
C HIS A 353 3.39 -8.82 -19.52
N ARG A 354 3.97 -9.47 -20.54
CA ARG A 354 5.43 -9.46 -20.74
C ARG A 354 5.96 -8.04 -20.92
N GLN A 355 5.29 -7.22 -21.74
CA GLN A 355 5.69 -5.82 -21.95
C GLN A 355 5.60 -5.00 -20.67
N HIS A 356 4.56 -5.20 -19.86
CA HIS A 356 4.36 -4.51 -18.59
C HIS A 356 5.41 -4.93 -17.55
N ARG A 357 5.62 -6.23 -17.31
CA ARG A 357 6.70 -6.73 -16.42
C ARG A 357 8.08 -6.23 -16.87
N GLY A 358 8.31 -6.12 -18.18
CA GLY A 358 9.53 -5.51 -18.74
C GLY A 358 9.67 -4.00 -18.46
N TYR A 359 8.57 -3.25 -18.38
CA TYR A 359 8.58 -1.86 -17.92
C TYR A 359 8.84 -1.77 -16.41
N LEU A 360 8.23 -2.63 -15.58
CA LEU A 360 8.51 -2.66 -14.14
C LEU A 360 9.99 -2.95 -13.85
N ARG A 361 10.61 -3.87 -14.59
CA ARG A 361 12.07 -4.10 -14.53
C ARG A 361 12.89 -2.88 -14.87
N GLU A 362 12.51 -2.15 -15.92
CA GLU A 362 13.19 -0.89 -16.27
C GLU A 362 13.09 0.14 -15.12
N VAL A 363 11.92 0.26 -14.48
CA VAL A 363 11.74 1.11 -13.30
C VAL A 363 12.60 0.65 -12.12
N VAL A 364 12.69 -0.66 -11.86
CA VAL A 364 13.47 -1.24 -10.76
C VAL A 364 14.99 -1.12 -10.97
N TYR A 365 15.50 -1.37 -12.17
CA TYR A 365 16.95 -1.43 -12.44
C TYR A 365 17.56 -0.13 -12.98
N ASN A 366 16.75 0.91 -13.21
CA ASN A 366 17.24 2.24 -13.60
C ASN A 366 17.83 3.00 -12.42
N GLN A 367 19.16 3.12 -12.38
CA GLN A 367 19.92 3.78 -11.31
C GLN A 367 19.49 5.23 -11.05
N SER A 368 18.92 5.93 -12.04
CA SER A 368 18.46 7.32 -11.86
C SER A 368 17.33 7.47 -10.84
N ASN A 369 16.67 6.36 -10.48
CA ASN A 369 15.59 6.33 -9.49
C ASN A 369 16.12 6.28 -8.04
N PHE A 370 17.39 5.93 -7.84
CA PHE A 370 18.02 5.76 -6.52
C PHE A 370 19.16 6.76 -6.35
N GLN A 371 18.93 7.82 -5.57
CA GLN A 371 19.77 9.01 -5.52
C GLN A 371 19.93 9.51 -4.08
N PRO A 372 20.90 10.38 -3.76
CA PRO A 372 21.06 10.92 -2.41
C PRO A 372 19.78 11.59 -1.88
N ARG A 373 19.02 12.27 -2.76
CA ARG A 373 17.77 12.97 -2.42
C ARG A 373 16.61 12.09 -1.97
N ASN A 374 16.71 10.76 -2.13
CA ASN A 374 15.70 9.80 -1.64
C ASN A 374 16.34 8.64 -0.87
N ASP A 375 17.51 8.88 -0.25
CA ASP A 375 18.31 7.87 0.45
C ASP A 375 18.58 6.60 -0.38
N TRP A 376 18.59 6.71 -1.71
CA TRP A 376 18.70 5.58 -2.64
C TRP A 376 17.63 4.49 -2.41
N GLY A 377 16.43 4.86 -1.95
CA GLY A 377 15.31 3.94 -1.70
C GLY A 377 14.02 4.33 -2.44
N PRO A 378 12.92 3.56 -2.26
CA PRO A 378 11.61 3.85 -2.82
C PRO A 378 10.88 4.97 -2.06
N PHE A 379 11.52 6.14 -1.99
CA PHE A 379 11.06 7.32 -1.27
C PHE A 379 11.05 8.56 -2.15
N THR A 380 10.27 9.55 -1.71
CA THR A 380 10.30 10.91 -2.23
C THR A 380 11.22 11.79 -1.35
N PRO A 381 11.69 12.95 -1.86
CA PRO A 381 12.52 13.86 -1.06
C PRO A 381 11.83 14.47 0.18
N ASP A 382 10.50 14.49 0.20
CA ASP A 382 9.70 14.88 1.38
C ASP A 382 9.47 13.72 2.37
N GLY A 383 10.14 12.57 2.18
CA GLY A 383 10.17 11.46 3.13
C GLY A 383 8.94 10.56 3.11
N LYS A 384 8.14 10.63 2.05
CA LYS A 384 7.00 9.74 1.79
C LYS A 384 7.43 8.54 0.95
N VAL A 385 6.55 7.55 0.83
CA VAL A 385 6.75 6.38 -0.05
C VAL A 385 6.52 6.78 -1.51
N ASP A 386 7.47 6.44 -2.39
CA ASP A 386 7.18 6.39 -3.83
C ASP A 386 6.46 5.07 -4.12
N TRP A 387 5.13 5.12 -4.11
CA TRP A 387 4.27 3.95 -4.32
C TRP A 387 4.44 3.33 -5.71
N THR A 388 4.85 4.10 -6.72
CA THR A 388 5.09 3.59 -8.07
C THR A 388 6.36 2.74 -8.11
N LEU A 389 7.43 3.25 -7.50
CA LEU A 389 8.71 2.54 -7.43
C LEU A 389 8.59 1.31 -6.51
N LEU A 390 7.87 1.42 -5.39
CA LEU A 390 7.63 0.30 -4.49
C LEU A 390 6.74 -0.79 -5.12
N ASP A 391 5.72 -0.40 -5.89
CA ASP A 391 4.88 -1.33 -6.65
C ASP A 391 5.69 -2.08 -7.72
N ALA A 392 6.52 -1.38 -8.50
CA ALA A 392 7.41 -2.04 -9.45
C ALA A 392 8.35 -3.06 -8.79
N ILE A 393 8.97 -2.70 -7.66
CA ILE A 393 9.82 -3.60 -6.84
C ILE A 393 9.02 -4.83 -6.36
N GLY A 394 7.87 -4.60 -5.73
CA GLY A 394 7.07 -5.65 -5.12
C GLY A 394 6.44 -6.59 -6.15
N SER A 395 5.95 -6.03 -7.25
CA SER A 395 5.39 -6.78 -8.37
C SER A 395 6.42 -7.67 -9.06
N VAL A 396 7.65 -7.17 -9.25
CA VAL A 396 8.77 -7.99 -9.75
C VAL A 396 9.10 -9.13 -8.78
N MET A 397 9.27 -8.85 -7.49
CA MET A 397 9.62 -9.89 -6.51
C MET A 397 8.53 -10.94 -6.29
N MET A 398 7.26 -10.53 -6.23
CA MET A 398 6.14 -11.46 -6.09
C MET A 398 5.94 -12.32 -7.34
N ALA A 399 6.18 -11.78 -8.55
CA ALA A 399 6.16 -12.55 -9.78
C ALA A 399 7.34 -13.55 -9.83
N ASN A 400 8.54 -13.12 -9.45
CA ASN A 400 9.71 -14.00 -9.34
C ASN A 400 9.45 -15.15 -8.34
N ALA A 401 8.82 -14.86 -7.19
CA ALA A 401 8.45 -15.86 -6.20
C ALA A 401 7.39 -16.86 -6.72
N LYS A 402 6.40 -16.39 -7.49
CA LYS A 402 5.43 -17.27 -8.19
C LYS A 402 6.14 -18.20 -9.17
N ASP A 403 7.05 -17.67 -9.99
CA ASP A 403 7.80 -18.44 -10.98
C ASP A 403 8.66 -19.54 -10.32
N VAL A 404 9.36 -19.21 -9.23
CA VAL A 404 10.17 -20.16 -8.44
C VAL A 404 9.29 -21.24 -7.78
N LEU A 405 8.16 -20.87 -7.17
CA LEU A 405 7.21 -21.83 -6.61
C LEU A 405 6.61 -22.77 -7.67
N ALA A 406 6.34 -22.26 -8.87
CA ALA A 406 5.82 -23.07 -9.98
C ALA A 406 6.83 -24.11 -10.50
N MET A 407 8.14 -23.89 -10.29
CA MET A 407 9.19 -24.89 -10.57
C MET A 407 9.31 -25.98 -9.51
N GLY A 408 8.58 -25.87 -8.39
CA GLY A 408 8.61 -26.85 -7.30
C GLY A 408 9.75 -26.65 -6.29
N GLU A 409 10.32 -25.45 -6.21
CA GLU A 409 11.38 -25.13 -5.23
C GLU A 409 10.85 -25.12 -3.79
N GLU A 410 11.00 -26.27 -3.13
CA GLU A 410 10.51 -26.56 -1.78
C GLU A 410 10.93 -25.51 -0.74
N SER A 411 12.15 -24.99 -0.90
CA SER A 411 12.74 -23.96 -0.03
C SER A 411 11.88 -22.70 0.07
N TRP A 412 11.15 -22.36 -1.00
CA TRP A 412 10.29 -21.19 -1.10
C TRP A 412 8.87 -21.40 -0.56
N ARG A 413 8.49 -22.58 -0.05
CA ARG A 413 7.13 -22.80 0.50
C ARG A 413 6.72 -21.79 1.57
N GLN A 414 7.66 -21.23 2.33
CA GLN A 414 7.39 -20.16 3.31
C GLN A 414 6.96 -18.83 2.66
N ALA A 415 7.19 -18.62 1.36
CA ALA A 415 6.66 -17.50 0.59
C ALA A 415 5.18 -17.69 0.20
N VAL A 416 4.61 -18.89 0.32
CA VAL A 416 3.19 -19.12 0.00
C VAL A 416 2.29 -18.27 0.90
N LEU A 417 2.47 -18.31 2.22
CA LEU A 417 1.64 -17.54 3.16
C LEU A 417 1.63 -16.02 2.89
N PRO A 418 2.77 -15.33 2.74
CA PRO A 418 2.75 -13.90 2.44
C PRO A 418 2.26 -13.60 1.01
N LEU A 419 2.27 -14.55 0.06
CA LEU A 419 1.55 -14.44 -1.23
C LEU A 419 0.03 -14.77 -1.13
N SER A 420 -0.41 -15.49 -0.09
CA SER A 420 -1.68 -16.23 -0.10
C SER A 420 -2.96 -15.43 0.21
N TYR A 421 -4.10 -16.08 -0.03
CA TYR A 421 -5.43 -15.81 0.55
C TYR A 421 -5.86 -14.33 0.69
N GLY A 422 -5.54 -13.53 -0.32
CA GLY A 422 -6.12 -12.20 -0.48
C GLY A 422 -5.43 -11.12 0.33
N LEU A 423 -6.24 -10.34 1.06
CA LEU A 423 -5.77 -9.16 1.79
C LEU A 423 -5.30 -9.44 3.23
N GLU A 424 -5.48 -10.65 3.76
CA GLU A 424 -5.04 -10.95 5.13
C GLU A 424 -3.53 -10.75 5.35
N PRO A 425 -2.62 -11.10 4.42
CA PRO A 425 -1.20 -10.83 4.60
C PRO A 425 -0.86 -9.34 4.70
N VAL A 426 -1.66 -8.44 4.12
CA VAL A 426 -1.42 -6.97 4.15
C VAL A 426 -2.17 -6.27 5.28
N ARG A 427 -2.80 -6.99 6.22
CA ARG A 427 -3.41 -6.39 7.41
C ARG A 427 -2.38 -6.32 8.54
N GLY A 428 -1.86 -5.13 8.82
CA GLY A 428 -1.02 -4.86 9.99
C GLY A 428 -1.80 -4.82 11.32
N TRP A 429 -1.07 -4.72 12.43
CA TRP A 429 -1.60 -4.54 13.79
C TRP A 429 -2.25 -3.17 14.03
N GLY A 430 -2.07 -2.25 13.10
CA GLY A 430 -2.70 -0.95 13.12
C GLY A 430 -2.06 0.08 14.04
N PHE A 431 -2.80 1.17 14.25
CA PHE A 431 -2.39 2.38 14.97
C PHE A 431 -3.45 2.88 15.96
N ASN A 432 -4.47 2.06 16.28
CA ASN A 432 -5.50 2.40 17.27
C ASN A 432 -4.95 2.56 18.69
N ASP A 433 -3.91 1.79 19.06
CA ASP A 433 -3.15 2.04 20.28
C ASP A 433 -1.66 2.21 19.93
N LEU A 434 -1.15 3.39 20.28
CA LEU A 434 0.22 3.84 20.03
C LEU A 434 1.03 3.95 21.33
N ARG A 435 0.46 3.51 22.44
CA ARG A 435 1.14 3.50 23.73
C ARG A 435 1.96 2.22 23.85
N ARG A 436 3.16 2.36 24.40
CA ARG A 436 3.96 1.24 24.88
C ARG A 436 3.10 0.38 25.84
N PRO A 437 3.05 -0.95 25.70
CA PRO A 437 2.33 -1.82 26.62
C PRO A 437 2.81 -1.61 28.06
N ALA A 438 1.86 -1.49 29.00
CA ALA A 438 2.15 -1.13 30.40
C ALA A 438 2.80 -2.29 31.20
N ASP A 439 2.66 -3.51 30.69
CA ASP A 439 3.25 -4.76 31.14
C ASP A 439 4.66 -5.00 30.59
N LEU A 440 5.10 -4.24 29.57
CA LEU A 440 6.45 -4.36 29.01
C LEU A 440 7.50 -3.77 29.99
N PRO A 441 8.48 -4.57 30.47
CA PRO A 441 9.51 -4.12 31.41
C PRO A 441 10.25 -2.87 30.93
N ALA A 442 10.62 -1.97 31.86
CA ALA A 442 11.12 -0.63 31.56
C ALA A 442 12.37 -0.62 30.65
N ASP A 443 13.23 -1.63 30.80
CA ASP A 443 14.47 -1.93 30.08
C ASP A 443 14.27 -2.55 28.69
N GLN A 444 13.04 -2.91 28.30
CA GLN A 444 12.74 -3.47 26.98
C GLN A 444 12.22 -2.41 26.02
N VAL A 445 12.74 -2.40 24.79
CA VAL A 445 12.20 -1.56 23.71
C VAL A 445 10.93 -2.20 23.16
N TRP A 446 9.89 -1.39 22.98
CA TRP A 446 8.65 -1.85 22.38
C TRP A 446 8.84 -2.08 20.87
N ASP A 447 8.88 -3.35 20.48
CA ASP A 447 8.92 -3.75 19.07
C ASP A 447 7.56 -3.53 18.38
N TRP A 448 7.24 -2.27 18.15
CA TRP A 448 5.97 -1.85 17.57
C TRP A 448 5.80 -2.24 16.10
N ALA A 449 6.86 -2.69 15.41
CA ALA A 449 6.84 -3.05 13.98
C ALA A 449 6.94 -4.58 13.73
N GLY A 450 7.39 -5.37 14.70
CA GLY A 450 7.64 -6.80 14.57
C GLY A 450 9.03 -7.12 14.01
N VAL A 451 10.03 -6.31 14.34
CA VAL A 451 11.42 -6.44 13.91
C VAL A 451 12.04 -7.74 14.39
N ALA A 452 11.91 -8.06 15.68
CA ALA A 452 12.63 -9.13 16.36
C ALA A 452 12.28 -10.54 15.83
N GLY A 453 13.25 -11.46 15.92
CA GLY A 453 13.09 -12.85 15.51
C GLY A 453 13.46 -13.13 14.04
N PRO A 454 13.06 -14.28 13.49
CA PRO A 454 13.46 -14.71 12.17
C PRO A 454 12.72 -13.94 11.06
N TRP A 455 13.41 -13.74 9.94
CA TRP A 455 12.85 -13.33 8.66
C TRP A 455 13.39 -14.24 7.55
N CYS A 456 12.58 -14.49 6.53
CA CYS A 456 13.00 -15.10 5.27
C CYS A 456 12.88 -14.07 4.16
N GLY A 457 13.76 -14.13 3.16
CA GLY A 457 13.69 -13.23 2.02
C GLY A 457 14.70 -13.55 0.93
N SER A 458 14.57 -12.84 -0.19
CA SER A 458 15.44 -13.00 -1.35
C SER A 458 15.60 -11.66 -2.07
N TYR A 459 16.46 -11.65 -3.07
CA TYR A 459 16.83 -10.52 -3.90
C TYR A 459 16.86 -10.95 -5.36
N ALA A 460 16.67 -10.02 -6.30
CA ALA A 460 16.89 -10.29 -7.72
C ALA A 460 17.93 -9.33 -8.31
N PHE A 461 18.51 -9.71 -9.45
CA PHE A 461 19.49 -8.90 -10.17
C PHE A 461 19.46 -9.16 -11.69
N LEU A 462 19.85 -8.14 -12.46
CA LEU A 462 20.31 -8.31 -13.85
C LEU A 462 21.79 -8.71 -13.84
N ASP A 463 22.26 -9.40 -14.89
CA ASP A 463 23.71 -9.51 -15.10
C ASP A 463 24.34 -8.11 -15.18
N TYR A 464 25.56 -7.96 -14.68
CA TYR A 464 26.22 -6.65 -14.62
C TYR A 464 26.41 -6.03 -16.01
N SER A 465 26.63 -6.84 -17.06
CA SER A 465 26.73 -6.32 -18.43
C SER A 465 25.40 -5.79 -18.97
N ASP A 466 24.28 -6.42 -18.63
CA ASP A 466 22.93 -5.95 -18.96
C ASP A 466 22.54 -4.71 -18.14
N TRP A 467 22.88 -4.68 -16.85
CA TRP A 467 22.68 -3.51 -16.00
C TRP A 467 23.46 -2.29 -16.52
N ILE A 468 24.71 -2.48 -16.96
CA ILE A 468 25.51 -1.44 -17.64
C ILE A 468 24.89 -1.06 -19.00
N ALA A 469 24.31 -1.98 -19.75
CA ALA A 469 23.60 -1.68 -21.00
C ALA A 469 22.28 -0.90 -20.80
N LEU A 470 21.65 -1.03 -19.63
CA LEU A 470 20.50 -0.23 -19.24
C LEU A 470 20.89 1.16 -18.74
N ASN A 471 21.93 1.26 -17.92
CA ASN A 471 22.25 2.47 -17.15
C ASN A 471 23.35 3.35 -17.78
N GLU A 472 24.32 2.75 -18.47
CA GLU A 472 25.49 3.42 -19.05
C GLU A 472 25.62 3.19 -20.57
N PRO A 473 24.62 3.62 -21.38
CA PRO A 473 24.59 3.37 -22.82
C PRO A 473 25.80 3.94 -23.57
N ARG A 474 26.45 4.98 -23.04
CA ARG A 474 27.67 5.57 -23.59
C ARG A 474 28.87 4.62 -23.51
N LEU A 475 28.99 3.85 -22.42
CA LEU A 475 30.06 2.85 -22.26
C LEU A 475 29.83 1.65 -23.19
N VAL A 476 28.56 1.30 -23.43
CA VAL A 476 28.18 0.20 -24.34
C VAL A 476 28.38 0.54 -25.82
N GLN A 477 28.16 1.79 -26.25
CA GLN A 477 28.34 2.20 -27.65
C GLN A 477 29.77 1.97 -28.21
N PHE A 478 30.80 1.90 -27.36
CA PHE A 478 32.16 1.53 -27.77
C PHE A 478 32.32 0.04 -28.10
N ARG A 479 31.49 -0.84 -27.51
CA ARG A 479 31.47 -2.29 -27.78
C ARG A 479 30.37 -2.59 -28.80
N ARG A 480 30.72 -2.55 -30.09
CA ARG A 480 29.84 -2.70 -31.28
C ARG A 480 29.07 -4.04 -31.40
N SER A 481 28.93 -4.84 -30.35
CA SER A 481 28.49 -6.25 -30.43
C SER A 481 27.83 -6.78 -29.14
N MET A 482 27.07 -5.97 -28.40
CA MET A 482 26.11 -6.50 -27.40
C MET A 482 24.73 -6.70 -28.04
N ASN A 483 24.06 -7.78 -27.63
CA ASN A 483 22.66 -8.03 -27.99
C ASN A 483 21.78 -6.89 -27.43
N GLN A 484 20.66 -6.58 -28.09
CA GLN A 484 19.72 -5.61 -27.57
C GLN A 484 19.02 -6.18 -26.33
N LEU A 485 19.03 -5.43 -25.22
CA LEU A 485 18.46 -5.85 -23.95
C LEU A 485 16.92 -5.77 -24.00
N ASP A 486 16.25 -6.91 -24.10
CA ASP A 486 14.78 -7.00 -24.06
C ASP A 486 14.28 -7.41 -22.66
N LEU A 487 14.01 -6.41 -21.81
CA LEU A 487 13.46 -6.61 -20.47
C LEU A 487 12.07 -7.28 -20.44
N ALA A 488 11.31 -7.30 -21.55
CA ALA A 488 10.02 -8.01 -21.60
C ALA A 488 10.17 -9.54 -21.68
N ARG A 489 11.29 -10.03 -22.21
CA ARG A 489 11.62 -11.46 -22.31
C ARG A 489 12.73 -11.90 -21.34
N TYR A 490 13.33 -10.95 -20.64
CA TYR A 490 14.39 -11.22 -19.66
C TYR A 490 13.87 -12.05 -18.48
N ALA A 491 14.73 -12.93 -17.96
CA ALA A 491 14.53 -13.61 -16.69
C ALA A 491 15.64 -13.15 -15.74
N GLU A 492 15.25 -12.47 -14.68
CA GLU A 492 16.19 -11.97 -13.68
C GLU A 492 16.79 -13.13 -12.89
N ALA A 493 18.04 -13.00 -12.47
CA ALA A 493 18.63 -13.96 -11.54
C ALA A 493 18.02 -13.72 -10.16
N VAL A 494 17.31 -14.72 -9.63
CA VAL A 494 16.79 -14.71 -8.26
C VAL A 494 17.83 -15.34 -7.35
N GLY A 495 18.21 -14.62 -6.28
CA GLY A 495 19.19 -15.06 -5.30
C GLY A 495 18.65 -16.11 -4.33
N ASP A 496 19.57 -16.79 -3.64
CA ASP A 496 19.24 -17.77 -2.61
C ASP A 496 18.30 -17.20 -1.56
N LEU A 497 17.49 -18.08 -0.95
CA LEU A 497 16.65 -17.69 0.18
C LEU A 497 17.53 -17.40 1.40
N MET A 498 17.56 -16.13 1.80
CA MET A 498 18.27 -15.60 2.95
C MET A 498 17.39 -15.69 4.20
N ARG A 499 18.01 -16.02 5.33
CA ARG A 499 17.41 -16.01 6.66
C ARG A 499 18.09 -14.95 7.51
N LEU A 500 17.34 -13.94 7.93
CA LEU A 500 17.79 -12.99 8.94
C LEU A 500 17.34 -13.46 10.31
N VAL A 501 18.16 -13.25 11.33
CA VAL A 501 17.75 -13.38 12.74
C VAL A 501 18.04 -12.04 13.41
N LEU A 502 16.98 -11.28 13.70
CA LEU A 502 17.08 -9.90 14.18
C LEU A 502 16.76 -9.80 15.68
N ILE A 503 17.49 -8.94 16.37
CA ILE A 503 17.35 -8.63 17.79
C ILE A 503 17.23 -7.10 17.88
N VAL A 504 16.21 -6.62 18.60
CA VAL A 504 16.04 -5.18 18.86
C VAL A 504 17.06 -4.73 19.88
N ASP A 505 17.71 -3.60 19.61
CA ASP A 505 18.68 -3.01 20.53
C ASP A 505 17.98 -2.27 21.67
N HIS A 506 18.41 -2.54 22.90
CA HIS A 506 17.75 -2.04 24.11
C HIS A 506 18.09 -0.58 24.45
N ASP A 507 19.09 0.02 23.80
CA ASP A 507 19.67 1.31 24.22
C ASP A 507 19.08 2.54 23.46
N PRO A 508 18.33 3.42 24.16
CA PRO A 508 17.72 4.60 23.58
C PRO A 508 18.51 5.91 23.79
N GLN A 509 19.71 5.90 24.39
CA GLN A 509 20.45 7.15 24.63
C GLN A 509 21.23 7.63 23.38
N PRO A 510 21.32 8.96 23.17
CA PRO A 510 22.42 9.53 22.41
C PRO A 510 23.70 9.48 23.26
N GLU A 511 24.78 8.92 22.71
CA GLU A 511 26.11 9.01 23.31
C GLU A 511 26.49 10.49 23.56
N PRO A 512 26.98 10.86 24.76
CA PRO A 512 27.49 12.20 25.01
C PRO A 512 28.82 12.42 24.28
N GLU A 513 29.11 13.68 23.98
CA GLU A 513 30.42 14.09 23.48
C GLU A 513 31.50 13.89 24.56
N SER A 514 32.17 12.73 24.58
CA SER A 514 33.36 12.54 25.39
C SER A 514 34.42 11.67 24.69
N GLU A 515 35.45 12.34 24.18
CA GLU A 515 36.70 11.69 23.79
C GLU A 515 37.31 10.96 25.00
N SER A 516 37.46 9.64 24.93
CA SER A 516 38.48 8.97 25.74
C SER A 516 38.97 7.68 25.07
N THR A 517 40.30 7.56 25.04
CA THR A 517 41.04 6.48 24.40
C THR A 517 41.05 5.20 25.25
N SER A 518 40.57 4.08 24.70
CA SER A 518 41.16 2.77 24.98
C SER A 518 40.96 1.80 23.82
N SER A 519 42.05 1.23 23.33
CA SER A 519 42.04 0.27 22.23
C SER A 519 41.87 -1.16 22.75
N HIS A 520 40.69 -1.77 22.57
CA HIS A 520 40.48 -3.20 22.26
C HIS A 520 38.99 -3.43 21.92
N HIS A 521 38.71 -4.34 20.98
CA HIS A 521 37.39 -4.64 20.36
C HIS A 521 36.86 -3.61 19.34
N THR A 522 37.19 -3.85 18.07
CA THR A 522 36.83 -3.00 16.90
C THR A 522 35.41 -3.23 16.34
N GLU A 523 34.49 -3.81 17.12
CA GLU A 523 33.10 -4.09 16.68
C GLU A 523 32.04 -3.24 17.41
N ASP A 524 32.35 -2.67 18.58
CA ASP A 524 31.33 -2.05 19.46
C ASP A 524 30.86 -0.64 19.05
N HIS A 525 31.56 0.05 18.15
CA HIS A 525 31.25 1.45 17.77
C HIS A 525 30.96 1.64 16.26
N LEU A 526 30.07 0.81 15.70
CA LEU A 526 29.54 1.07 14.34
C LEU A 526 28.51 2.21 14.36
N PRO A 527 28.59 3.19 13.44
CA PRO A 527 27.70 4.36 13.46
C PRO A 527 26.24 3.95 13.20
N ARG A 528 25.29 4.41 14.04
CA ARG A 528 23.85 4.10 13.87
C ARG A 528 23.35 4.50 12.47
N VAL A 529 22.43 3.73 11.91
CA VAL A 529 21.86 4.01 10.59
C VAL A 529 20.91 5.21 10.67
N THR A 530 21.21 6.27 9.93
CA THR A 530 20.42 7.52 9.88
C THR A 530 19.76 7.74 8.52
N THR A 531 18.92 8.76 8.44
CA THR A 531 18.27 9.29 7.23
C THR A 531 18.28 10.81 7.30
N THR A 532 18.34 11.48 6.16
CA THR A 532 18.10 12.94 6.06
C THR A 532 16.69 13.28 5.62
N LEU A 533 15.88 12.27 5.25
CA LEU A 533 14.49 12.46 4.84
C LEU A 533 13.59 12.78 6.04
N PRO A 534 12.53 13.59 5.86
CA PRO A 534 11.50 13.78 6.88
C PRO A 534 10.86 12.46 7.33
N THR A 535 10.53 12.38 8.61
CA THR A 535 9.97 11.17 9.26
C THR A 535 8.91 11.57 10.28
N SER A 536 7.90 10.71 10.48
CA SER A 536 6.90 10.93 11.54
C SER A 536 7.46 10.54 12.91
N SER A 537 7.27 11.40 13.90
CA SER A 537 7.64 11.17 15.30
C SER A 537 6.57 10.40 16.11
N LEU A 538 5.52 9.92 15.44
CA LEU A 538 4.37 9.25 16.07
C LEU A 538 4.74 7.96 16.83
N LEU A 539 5.84 7.30 16.45
CA LEU A 539 6.46 6.19 17.16
C LEU A 539 7.99 6.35 17.16
N PRO A 540 8.71 5.97 18.23
CA PRO A 540 10.16 6.08 18.30
C PRO A 540 10.85 5.10 17.33
N PRO A 541 12.03 5.42 16.77
CA PRO A 541 12.76 4.48 15.92
C PRO A 541 13.18 3.22 16.69
N ILE A 542 13.06 2.05 16.06
CA ILE A 542 13.58 0.77 16.56
C ILE A 542 14.93 0.53 15.90
N PHE A 543 16.01 0.52 16.69
CA PHE A 543 17.31 0.04 16.22
C PHE A 543 17.42 -1.47 16.43
N PHE A 544 18.13 -2.15 15.54
CA PHE A 544 18.29 -3.59 15.61
C PHE A 544 19.61 -4.07 15.02
N ARG A 545 20.04 -5.25 15.47
CA ARG A 545 21.18 -5.99 14.93
C ARG A 545 20.85 -7.48 14.76
N GLY A 546 21.71 -8.23 14.10
CA GLY A 546 21.44 -9.64 13.81
C GLY A 546 22.46 -10.32 12.91
N SER A 547 22.06 -11.44 12.34
CA SER A 547 22.82 -12.22 11.36
C SER A 547 22.03 -12.45 10.06
N SER A 548 22.73 -12.67 8.94
CA SER A 548 22.15 -12.97 7.62
C SER A 548 22.77 -14.23 6.99
N VAL A 549 22.08 -15.36 7.01
CA VAL A 549 22.61 -16.66 6.53
C VAL A 549 21.78 -17.23 5.39
N GLN A 550 22.42 -17.90 4.43
CA GLN A 550 21.71 -18.65 3.39
C GLN A 550 20.97 -19.85 4.02
N GLN A 551 19.70 -20.07 3.67
CA GLN A 551 18.85 -21.09 4.30
C GLN A 551 19.23 -22.53 3.90
N HIS A 552 19.76 -22.71 2.70
CA HIS A 552 20.36 -23.97 2.26
C HIS A 552 21.86 -23.75 2.12
N GLY A 553 22.67 -24.70 2.57
CA GLY A 553 24.13 -24.59 2.67
C GLY A 553 24.90 -24.62 1.34
N GLY A 554 24.38 -23.96 0.30
CA GLY A 554 25.06 -23.72 -0.96
C GLY A 554 26.22 -22.75 -0.75
N VAL A 555 27.41 -23.30 -0.48
CA VAL A 555 28.66 -22.57 -0.20
C VAL A 555 29.11 -21.77 -1.42
N THR A 556 28.50 -20.61 -1.64
CA THR A 556 28.87 -19.63 -2.68
C THR A 556 30.02 -18.72 -2.22
N TYR A 557 30.20 -18.60 -0.91
CA TYR A 557 31.40 -18.09 -0.25
C TYR A 557 31.98 -19.20 0.63
N PRO A 558 33.31 -19.43 0.65
CA PRO A 558 33.91 -20.46 1.48
C PRO A 558 33.51 -20.27 2.95
N SER A 559 33.15 -21.37 3.61
CA SER A 559 32.51 -21.46 4.93
C SER A 559 33.41 -21.07 6.12
N GLN A 560 34.33 -20.13 5.90
CA GLN A 560 35.31 -19.61 6.85
C GLN A 560 35.44 -18.07 6.77
N SER A 561 34.48 -17.38 6.13
CA SER A 561 34.36 -15.91 6.26
C SER A 561 33.64 -15.55 7.58
N PRO A 562 34.07 -14.50 8.31
CA PRO A 562 33.50 -14.15 9.60
C PRO A 562 32.02 -13.76 9.48
N ALA A 563 31.29 -13.98 10.57
CA ALA A 563 29.83 -13.93 10.61
C ALA A 563 29.23 -12.70 9.89
N SER A 564 28.25 -12.98 9.04
CA SER A 564 27.47 -12.01 8.29
C SER A 564 26.58 -11.19 9.22
N PHE A 565 27.13 -10.07 9.71
CA PHE A 565 26.46 -9.20 10.66
C PHE A 565 25.47 -8.26 9.96
N VAL A 566 24.35 -8.01 10.62
CA VAL A 566 23.29 -7.11 10.18
C VAL A 566 23.08 -6.03 11.22
N ARG A 567 22.89 -4.80 10.78
CA ARG A 567 22.46 -3.66 11.61
C ARG A 567 21.44 -2.83 10.87
N GLY A 568 20.50 -2.22 11.56
CA GLY A 568 19.46 -1.45 10.89
C GLY A 568 18.58 -0.64 11.83
N VAL A 569 17.56 -0.06 11.23
CA VAL A 569 16.59 0.81 11.90
C VAL A 569 15.24 0.71 11.20
N VAL A 570 14.18 0.63 12.00
CA VAL A 570 12.79 0.79 11.56
C VAL A 570 12.24 2.10 12.12
N ARG A 571 11.56 2.87 11.27
CA ARG A 571 10.99 4.18 11.61
C ARG A 571 9.73 4.45 10.78
N LEU A 572 8.97 5.47 11.14
CA LEU A 572 7.82 5.91 10.35
C LEU A 572 8.23 6.92 9.26
N THR A 573 7.63 6.81 8.08
CA THR A 573 7.74 7.80 6.99
C THR A 573 6.98 9.09 7.32
N ALA A 574 7.08 10.10 6.45
CA ALA A 574 6.33 11.34 6.52
C ALA A 574 4.97 11.29 5.79
N ASP A 575 4.51 10.11 5.37
CA ASP A 575 3.16 9.93 4.83
C ASP A 575 2.09 10.24 5.90
N ASP A 576 0.89 10.61 5.45
CA ASP A 576 -0.32 10.68 6.28
C ASP A 576 -1.40 9.81 5.61
N PRO A 577 -1.69 8.60 6.12
CA PRO A 577 -1.08 7.97 7.30
C PRO A 577 0.37 7.49 7.09
N PRO A 578 1.22 7.50 8.14
CA PRO A 578 2.62 7.08 8.07
C PRO A 578 2.78 5.58 7.75
N GLN A 579 3.81 5.25 6.97
CA GLN A 579 4.20 3.89 6.62
C GLN A 579 5.45 3.47 7.40
N VAL A 580 5.72 2.17 7.44
CA VAL A 580 6.87 1.62 8.17
C VAL A 580 8.06 1.47 7.23
N ARG A 581 9.06 2.34 7.39
CA ARG A 581 10.32 2.33 6.65
C ARG A 581 11.35 1.44 7.33
N TRP A 582 12.01 0.63 6.53
CA TRP A 582 13.13 -0.21 6.87
C TRP A 582 14.41 0.30 6.22
N THR A 583 15.48 0.46 7.01
CA THR A 583 16.84 0.59 6.49
C THR A 583 17.74 -0.44 7.16
N LEU A 584 18.48 -1.22 6.38
CA LEU A 584 19.29 -2.34 6.86
C LEU A 584 20.65 -2.36 6.13
N VAL A 585 21.73 -2.62 6.86
CA VAL A 585 23.08 -2.76 6.33
C VAL A 585 23.60 -4.17 6.64
N ILE A 586 24.07 -4.87 5.60
CA ILE A 586 24.69 -6.20 5.69
C ILE A 586 26.20 -6.05 5.59
N ARG A 587 26.90 -6.61 6.58
CA ARG A 587 28.35 -6.57 6.73
C ARG A 587 28.93 -7.96 6.46
N TYR A 588 29.89 -8.05 5.54
CA TYR A 588 30.63 -9.28 5.23
C TYR A 588 32.13 -9.01 5.38
N GLY A 589 32.88 -9.94 6.00
CA GLY A 589 34.32 -9.78 6.17
C GLY A 589 34.71 -8.55 7.01
N GLY A 590 33.84 -8.11 7.93
CA GLY A 590 34.05 -6.89 8.70
C GLY A 590 33.91 -5.58 7.90
N GLN A 591 33.31 -5.59 6.71
CA GLN A 591 33.04 -4.40 5.89
C GLN A 591 31.56 -4.32 5.52
N ASP A 592 30.97 -3.12 5.59
CA ASP A 592 29.58 -2.89 5.15
C ASP A 592 29.56 -3.08 3.62
N ARG A 593 28.72 -4.00 3.12
CA ARG A 593 28.67 -4.37 1.69
C ARG A 593 27.38 -4.00 1.01
N TRP A 594 26.25 -4.25 1.67
CA TRP A 594 24.94 -4.00 1.08
C TRP A 594 24.11 -3.11 1.98
N ARG A 595 23.44 -2.12 1.39
CA ARG A 595 22.42 -1.30 2.05
C ARG A 595 21.08 -1.56 1.38
N LEU A 596 20.11 -1.94 2.20
CA LEU A 596 18.72 -2.19 1.84
C LEU A 596 17.85 -1.05 2.36
N GLU A 597 17.01 -0.50 1.50
CA GLU A 597 16.03 0.54 1.81
C GLU A 597 14.65 0.07 1.34
N GLY A 598 13.66 0.02 2.24
CA GLY A 598 12.37 -0.60 1.95
C GLY A 598 11.21 -0.15 2.84
N VAL A 599 10.02 -0.68 2.54
CA VAL A 599 8.74 -0.32 3.15
C VAL A 599 7.95 -1.59 3.46
N GLN A 600 7.41 -1.67 4.68
CA GLN A 600 6.50 -2.76 5.09
C GLN A 600 5.09 -2.49 4.55
N VAL A 601 4.70 -3.24 3.51
CA VAL A 601 3.38 -3.08 2.86
C VAL A 601 2.30 -3.65 3.75
N GLY A 602 1.24 -2.87 4.00
CA GLY A 602 0.20 -3.21 4.97
C GLY A 602 0.43 -2.64 6.38
N GLY A 603 1.51 -1.89 6.59
CA GLY A 603 1.82 -1.25 7.86
C GLY A 603 2.48 -2.18 8.89
N ARG A 604 2.41 -1.76 10.15
CA ARG A 604 3.11 -2.38 11.30
C ARG A 604 2.72 -3.85 11.46
N GLY A 605 3.71 -4.75 11.56
CA GLY A 605 3.47 -6.18 11.77
C GLY A 605 2.79 -6.93 10.61
N SER A 606 2.61 -6.29 9.45
CA SER A 606 2.05 -6.92 8.25
C SER A 606 2.87 -8.13 7.80
N LYS A 607 2.19 -9.23 7.48
CA LYS A 607 2.78 -10.53 7.08
C LYS A 607 3.32 -10.52 5.65
N ARG A 608 2.83 -9.63 4.79
CA ARG A 608 3.41 -9.32 3.47
C ARG A 608 4.90 -8.94 3.59
N GLY A 609 5.32 -8.45 4.76
CA GLY A 609 6.70 -8.07 5.03
C GLY A 609 7.08 -6.77 4.33
N PHE A 610 8.37 -6.58 4.05
CA PHE A 610 8.89 -5.39 3.39
C PHE A 610 9.46 -5.68 2.01
N PHE A 611 9.13 -4.80 1.07
CA PHE A 611 9.78 -4.71 -0.24
C PHE A 611 10.76 -3.54 -0.24
N GLY A 612 11.82 -3.63 -1.01
CA GLY A 612 12.80 -2.56 -1.09
C GLY A 612 13.83 -2.77 -2.20
N ILE A 613 14.87 -1.94 -2.18
CA ILE A 613 16.01 -2.05 -3.08
C ILE A 613 17.26 -2.41 -2.29
N TRP A 614 18.09 -3.31 -2.81
CA TRP A 614 19.49 -3.47 -2.39
C TRP A 614 20.38 -2.61 -3.28
N THR A 615 21.44 -2.08 -2.68
CA THR A 615 22.47 -1.26 -3.30
C THR A 615 23.79 -1.52 -2.59
N ASP A 616 24.92 -1.18 -3.23
CA ASP A 616 26.20 -1.10 -2.51
C ASP A 616 26.10 -0.17 -1.28
N ALA A 617 26.81 -0.51 -0.20
CA ALA A 617 26.75 0.25 1.04
C ALA A 617 27.52 1.58 1.00
N LEU A 618 28.59 1.64 0.21
CA LEU A 618 29.43 2.84 0.02
C LEU A 618 28.90 3.77 -1.07
N LYS A 619 27.93 3.30 -1.87
CA LYS A 619 27.32 4.02 -3.02
C LYS A 619 28.34 4.31 -4.12
N GLU A 620 29.22 3.34 -4.40
CA GLU A 620 30.23 3.45 -5.46
C GLU A 620 29.60 3.76 -6.83
N GLU A 621 30.31 4.52 -7.66
CA GLU A 621 29.87 4.86 -9.01
C GLU A 621 29.73 3.60 -9.88
N HIS A 622 28.66 3.51 -10.65
CA HIS A 622 28.27 2.32 -11.42
C HIS A 622 28.06 1.03 -10.59
N SER A 623 27.85 1.13 -9.27
CA SER A 623 27.42 -0.02 -8.47
C SER A 623 25.99 -0.45 -8.81
N PRO A 624 25.71 -1.75 -8.96
CA PRO A 624 24.39 -2.22 -9.33
C PRO A 624 23.38 -2.11 -8.18
N ASN A 625 22.11 -2.12 -8.57
CA ASN A 625 20.96 -2.14 -7.67
C ASN A 625 19.97 -3.22 -8.09
N GLY A 626 19.10 -3.66 -7.19
CA GLY A 626 18.04 -4.62 -7.52
C GLY A 626 17.03 -4.79 -6.39
N PRO A 627 15.90 -5.46 -6.64
CA PRO A 627 14.82 -5.53 -5.67
C PRO A 627 15.09 -6.57 -4.58
N VAL A 628 14.52 -6.35 -3.40
CA VAL A 628 14.46 -7.30 -2.27
C VAL A 628 13.04 -7.49 -1.79
N TRP A 629 12.78 -8.66 -1.21
CA TRP A 629 11.57 -8.95 -0.45
C TRP A 629 11.90 -9.81 0.75
N TYR A 630 11.45 -9.40 1.94
CA TYR A 630 11.59 -10.14 3.19
C TYR A 630 10.28 -10.18 3.97
N TRP A 631 9.96 -11.34 4.56
CA TRP A 631 8.73 -11.62 5.31
C TRP A 631 9.03 -12.45 6.57
N LYS A 632 8.04 -12.56 7.47
CA LYS A 632 8.08 -13.49 8.61
C LYS A 632 7.70 -14.91 8.15
N PRO A 633 8.51 -15.94 8.45
CA PRO A 633 8.25 -17.33 8.04
C PRO A 633 7.08 -17.99 8.79
#